data_AF-A0A1B9Z100-F1
#
_entry.id   AF-A0A1B9Z100-F1
#
_cell.length_a   1.000
_cell.length_b   1.000
_cell.length_c   1.000
_cell.angle_alpha   90.00
_cell.angle_beta   90.00
_cell.angle_gamma   90.00
#
_symmetry.space_group_name_H-M   'P 1'
#
loop_
_entity.id
_entity.type
_entity.pdbx_description
1 polymer ?
#
loop_
_entity_poly.entity_id
_entity_poly.type
_entity_poly.pdbx_seq_one_letter_code
_entity_poly.pdbx_strand_id
1 'polypeptide(L)' 'MAEEAQRLSEAARELPPGTARELLLRRAQQAERAAHINKWLTSPGLQPPKELEDLAGCQKK' A
#
# COMPACT_ATOMS: atom_id res chain seq x y z
N MET A 1 0.94 4.09 2.27
CA MET A 1 1.70 3.28 1.29
C MET A 1 2.16 4.10 0.09
N ALA A 2 1.27 4.82 -0.62
CA ALA A 2 1.68 5.66 -1.75
C ALA A 2 2.60 6.83 -1.33
N GLU A 3 2.34 7.47 -0.19
CA GLU A 3 3.21 8.53 0.34
C GLU A 3 4.61 8.03 0.71
N GLU A 4 4.72 6.80 1.24
CA GLU A 4 6.01 6.16 1.54
C GLU A 4 6.83 5.94 0.27
N ALA A 5 6.19 5.60 -0.85
CA ALA A 5 6.88 5.46 -2.13
C ALA A 5 7.50 6.79 -2.60
N GLN A 6 6.79 7.91 -2.43
CA GLN A 6 7.31 9.23 -2.78
C GLN A 6 8.51 9.60 -1.92
N ARG A 7 8.41 9.45 -0.59
CA ARG A 7 9.51 9.73 0.35
C ARG A 7 10.77 8.92 0.04
N LEU A 8 10.60 7.63 -0.27
CA LEU A 8 11.72 6.75 -0.65
C LEU A 8 12.35 7.15 -1.98
N SER A 9 11.55 7.61 -2.95
CA SER A 9 12.04 8.14 -4.22
C SER A 9 12.80 9.45 -4.05
N GLU A 10 12.33 10.34 -3.18
CA GLU A 10 13.01 11.60 -2.87
C GLU A 10 14.37 11.33 -2.21
N ALA A 11 14.40 10.47 -1.18
CA ALA A 11 15.65 10.04 -0.55
C ALA A 11 16.62 9.38 -1.55
N ALA A 12 16.10 8.63 -2.53
CA ALA A 12 16.90 8.04 -3.60
C ALA A 12 17.44 9.07 -4.61
N ARG A 13 16.84 10.25 -4.74
CA ARG A 13 17.34 11.33 -5.61
C ARG A 13 18.51 12.09 -5.00
N GLU A 14 18.57 12.14 -3.67
CA GLU A 14 19.66 12.79 -2.92
C GLU A 14 20.94 11.94 -2.88
N LEU A 15 20.81 10.63 -3.10
CA LEU A 15 21.95 9.71 -3.08
C LEU A 15 22.65 9.63 -4.44
N PRO A 16 23.98 9.45 -4.44
CA PRO A 16 24.71 9.14 -5.65
C PRO A 16 24.28 7.77 -6.21
N PRO A 17 24.48 7.53 -7.51
CA PRO A 17 24.22 6.22 -8.11
C PRO A 17 25.03 5.13 -7.39
N GLY A 18 24.33 4.09 -6.94
CA GLY A 18 24.92 2.98 -6.19
C GLY A 18 23.87 2.12 -5.49
N THR A 19 24.33 1.11 -4.76
CA THR A 19 23.48 0.09 -4.13
C THR A 19 22.46 0.67 -3.15
N ALA A 20 22.84 1.71 -2.38
CA ALA A 20 21.94 2.37 -1.45
C ALA A 20 20.75 3.05 -2.14
N ARG A 21 21.02 3.74 -3.26
CA ARG A 21 19.98 4.36 -4.10
C ARG A 21 19.06 3.31 -4.72
N GLU A 22 19.62 2.23 -5.26
CA GLU A 22 18.81 1.13 -5.81
C GLU A 22 17.91 0.47 -4.78
N LEU A 23 18.39 0.27 -3.56
CA LEU A 23 17.60 -0.32 -2.48
C LEU A 23 16.36 0.53 -2.18
N LEU A 24 16.52 1.86 -2.09
CA LEU A 24 15.43 2.79 -1.85
C LEU A 24 14.44 2.81 -3.02
N LEU A 25 14.93 2.81 -4.27
CA LEU A 25 14.06 2.75 -5.45
C LEU A 25 13.27 1.44 -5.53
N ARG A 26 13.87 0.30 -5.15
CA ARG A 26 13.15 -0.98 -5.07
C ARG A 26 12.05 -0.93 -4.02
N ARG A 27 12.35 -0.35 -2.85
CA ARG A 27 11.37 -0.23 -1.76
C ARG A 27 10.24 0.74 -2.12
N ALA A 28 10.54 1.83 -2.81
CA ALA A 28 9.55 2.76 -3.35
C ALA A 28 8.57 2.05 -4.30
N GLN A 29 9.10 1.27 -5.25
CA GLN A 29 8.29 0.48 -6.19
C GLN A 29 7.43 -0.59 -5.48
N GLN A 30 7.96 -1.23 -4.43
CA GLN A 30 7.17 -2.18 -3.62
C GLN A 30 6.01 -1.47 -2.92
N ALA A 31 6.26 -0.29 -2.34
CA ALA A 31 5.23 0.49 -1.65
C ALA A 31 4.12 0.97 -2.61
N GLU A 32 4.47 1.38 -3.83
CA GLU A 32 3.52 1.69 -4.90
C GLU A 32 2.66 0.48 -5.27
N ARG A 33 3.28 -0.68 -5.52
CA ARG A 33 2.54 -1.91 -5.83
C ARG A 33 1.63 -2.34 -4.69
N ALA A 34 2.10 -2.25 -3.45
CA ALA A 34 1.29 -2.53 -2.28
C ALA A 34 0.09 -1.58 -2.16
N ALA A 35 0.26 -0.29 -2.46
CA ALA A 35 -0.84 0.68 -2.49
C ALA A 35 -1.85 0.34 -3.58
N HIS A 36 -1.38 -0.06 -4.77
CA HIS A 36 -2.23 -0.47 -5.87
C HIS A 36 -3.06 -1.71 -5.50
N ILE A 37 -2.42 -2.73 -4.95
CA ILE A 37 -3.11 -3.95 -4.48
C ILE A 37 -4.13 -3.61 -3.40
N ASN A 38 -3.75 -2.77 -2.42
CA ASN A 38 -4.67 -2.35 -1.37
C ASN A 38 -5.90 -1.64 -1.95
N LYS A 39 -5.70 -0.75 -2.93
CA LYS A 39 -6.79 -0.09 -3.65
C LYS A 39 -7.73 -1.07 -4.34
N TRP A 40 -7.19 -2.16 -4.92
CA TRP A 40 -8.02 -3.23 -5.49
C TRP A 40 -8.81 -3.96 -4.41
N LEU A 41 -8.17 -4.33 -3.30
CA LEU A 41 -8.83 -5.05 -2.20
C LEU A 41 -9.93 -4.22 -1.53
N THR A 42 -9.80 -2.89 -1.49
CA THR A 42 -10.81 -1.99 -0.92
C THR A 42 -11.90 -1.58 -1.92
N SER A 43 -11.90 -2.14 -3.13
CA SER A 43 -12.94 -1.84 -4.11
C SER A 43 -14.28 -2.43 -3.65
N PRO A 44 -15.39 -1.68 -3.72
CA PRO A 44 -16.68 -2.10 -3.16
C PRO A 44 -17.24 -3.40 -3.76
N GLY A 45 -16.80 -3.80 -4.96
CA GLY A 45 -17.18 -5.07 -5.57
C GLY A 45 -16.53 -6.32 -4.94
N LEU A 46 -15.52 -6.14 -4.07
CA LEU A 46 -14.81 -7.20 -3.34
C LEU A 46 -15.09 -7.17 -1.83
N GLN A 47 -15.69 -6.09 -1.32
CA GLN A 47 -16.09 -5.98 0.07
C GLN A 47 -17.51 -6.54 0.25
N PRO A 48 -17.80 -7.22 1.37
CA PRO A 48 -19.18 -7.55 1.70
C PRO A 48 -19.99 -6.25 1.80
N PRO A 49 -21.27 -6.26 1.39
CA PRO A 49 -22.12 -5.10 1.56
C PRO A 49 -22.20 -4.75 3.04
N LYS A 50 -22.22 -3.45 3.33
CA LYS A 50 -22.21 -2.92 4.70
C LYS A 50 -23.38 -3.42 5.55
N GLU A 51 -24.48 -3.81 4.89
CA GLU A 51 -25.65 -4.44 5.51
C GLU A 51 -25.35 -5.84 6.06
N LEU A 52 -24.37 -6.55 5.48
CA LEU A 52 -23.90 -7.85 5.98
C LEU A 52 -22.92 -7.70 7.15
N GLU A 53 -22.16 -6.59 7.21
CA GLU A 53 -21.25 -6.30 8.33
C GLU A 53 -22.01 -6.01 9.64
N ASP A 54 -23.16 -5.33 9.55
CA ASP A 54 -24.05 -5.07 10.71
C ASP A 54 -24.63 -6.38 11.29
N LEU A 55 -25.02 -7.31 10.41
CA LEU A 55 -25.51 -8.65 10.80
C LEU A 55 -24.39 -9.56 11.34
N ALA A 56 -23.15 -9.39 10.87
CA ALA A 56 -21.99 -10.17 11.31
C ALA A 56 -21.45 -9.76 12.71
N GLY A 57 -21.87 -8.60 13.24
CA GLY A 57 -21.54 -8.13 14.58
C GLY A 57 -22.01 -9.04 15.73
N CYS A 58 -22.88 -10.02 15.45
CA CYS A 58 -23.40 -10.96 16.45
C CYS A 58 -22.47 -12.15 16.76
N GLN A 59 -21.36 -12.34 16.03
CA GLN A 59 -20.45 -13.50 16.23
C GLN A 59 -19.30 -13.29 17.22
N LYS A 60 -19.25 -12.17 17.97
CA LYS A 60 -18.34 -12.05 19.11
C LYS A 60 -19.07 -12.40 20.41
N LYS A 61 -19.13 -13.69 20.73
CA LYS A 61 -19.26 -14.21 22.10
C LYS A 61 -18.11 -15.17 22.39
#